data_AF-A0A427U2L3-F1
#
_entry.id   AF-A0A427U2L3-F1
#
_cell.length_a   1.000
_cell.length_b   1.000
_cell.length_c   1.000
_cell.angle_alpha   90.00
_cell.angle_beta   90.00
_cell.angle_gamma   90.00
#
_symmetry.space_group_name_H-M   'P 1'
#
loop_
_entity.id
_entity.type
_entity.pdbx_description
1 polymer ?
#
loop_
_entity_poly.entity_id
_entity_poly.type
_entity_poly.pdbx_seq_one_letter_code
_entity_poly.pdbx_strand_id
1 'polypeptide(L)' 'MISKAIIVLATLLQLIVATQSEGLIRALSELSAFLLVVSLLLIYRTKRRSEGSETQAYRY' A
#
# COMPACT_ATOMS: atom_id res chain seq x y z
N MET A 1 -0.98 2.59 -12.65
CA MET A 1 -1.57 3.67 -11.82
C MET A 1 -2.86 3.22 -11.14
N ILE A 2 -3.77 2.56 -11.87
CA ILE A 2 -5.04 2.01 -11.36
C ILE A 2 -4.85 1.14 -10.09
N SER A 3 -3.89 0.23 -10.07
CA SER A 3 -3.66 -0.67 -8.92
C SER A 3 -3.30 0.06 -7.62
N LYS A 4 -2.58 1.19 -7.71
CA LYS A 4 -2.22 2.00 -6.54
C LYS A 4 -3.46 2.73 -6.00
N ALA A 5 -4.29 3.27 -6.89
CA ALA A 5 -5.53 3.95 -6.51
C ALA A 5 -6.50 2.99 -5.81
N ILE A 6 -6.61 1.75 -6.30
CA ILE A 6 -7.43 0.70 -5.67
C ILE A 6 -6.93 0.39 -4.25
N ILE A 7 -5.61 0.24 -4.06
CA ILE A 7 -5.02 0.00 -2.73
C ILE A 7 -5.32 1.15 -1.78
N VAL A 8 -5.18 2.40 -2.24
CA VAL A 8 -5.49 3.60 -1.43
C VAL A 8 -6.97 3.62 -1.04
N LEU A 9 -7.88 3.40 -1.99
CA LEU A 9 -9.32 3.36 -1.71
C LEU A 9 -9.69 2.25 -0.72
N ALA A 10 -9.15 1.04 -0.92
CA ALA A 10 -9.38 -0.08 -0.02
C ALA A 10 -8.86 0.21 1.40
N THR A 11 -7.71 0.89 1.52
CA THR A 11 -7.13 1.30 2.82
C THR A 11 -8.05 2.29 3.53
N LEU A 12 -8.61 3.26 2.82
CA LEU A 12 -9.55 4.24 3.38
C LEU A 12 -10.85 3.56 3.86
N LEU A 13 -11.38 2.61 3.09
CA LEU A 13 -12.57 1.84 3.48
C LEU A 13 -12.34 1.06 4.78
N GLN A 14 -11.17 0.44 4.96
CA GLN A 14 -10.85 -0.27 6.19
C GLN A 14 -10.74 0.64 7.41
N LEU A 15 -10.28 1.89 7.23
CA LEU A 15 -10.30 2.87 8.32
C LEU A 15 -11.73 3.27 8.69
N ILE A 16 -12.61 3.47 7.71
CA ILE A 16 -14.03 3.76 7.93
C ILE A 16 -14.70 2.62 8.70
N VAL A 17 -14.47 1.37 8.29
CA VAL A 17 -15.00 0.19 8.98
C VAL A 17 -14.42 0.10 10.39
N ALA A 18 -13.12 0.33 10.59
CA ALA A 18 -12.48 0.28 11.90
C ALA A 18 -13.05 1.32 12.88
N THR A 19 -13.40 2.53 12.41
CA THR A 19 -13.99 3.57 13.26
C THR A 19 -15.42 3.27 13.70
N GLN A 20 -16.15 2.46 12.94
CA GLN A 20 -17.56 2.13 13.18
C GLN A 20 -17.75 0.73 13.77
N SER A 21 -16.66 -0.03 13.91
CA SER A 21 -16.69 -1.40 14.40
C SER A 21 -16.00 -1.49 15.75
N GLU A 22 -16.37 -2.49 16.53
CA GLU A 22 -15.73 -2.82 17.80
C GLU A 22 -15.16 -4.25 17.77
N GLY A 23 -14.31 -4.57 18.74
CA GLY A 23 -13.79 -5.91 18.95
C GLY A 23 -13.07 -6.51 17.73
N LEU A 24 -13.44 -7.74 17.36
CA LEU A 24 -12.75 -8.52 16.33
C LEU A 24 -12.77 -7.86 14.94
N ILE A 25 -13.90 -7.28 14.54
CA ILE A 25 -14.04 -6.67 13.21
C ILE A 25 -13.13 -5.43 13.11
N ARG A 26 -13.04 -4.64 14.17
CA ARG A 26 -12.10 -3.52 14.25
C ARG A 26 -10.66 -3.98 14.10
N ALA A 27 -10.25 -5.01 14.83
CA ALA A 27 -8.89 -5.55 14.78
C ALA A 27 -8.54 -6.10 13.38
N LEU A 28 -9.47 -6.82 12.74
CA LEU A 28 -9.29 -7.33 11.37
C LEU A 28 -9.16 -6.19 10.35
N SER A 29 -9.94 -5.13 10.53
CA SER A 29 -9.92 -3.97 9.64
C SER A 29 -8.62 -3.17 9.79
N GLU A 30 -8.17 -2.91 11.03
CA GLU A 30 -6.90 -2.26 11.34
C GLU A 30 -5.70 -3.06 10.78
N LEU A 31 -5.69 -4.40 10.97
CA LEU A 31 -4.67 -5.28 10.41
C LEU A 31 -4.66 -5.23 8.87
N SER A 32 -5.83 -5.29 8.24
CA SER A 32 -5.94 -5.25 6.78
C SER A 32 -5.45 -3.92 6.21
N ALA A 33 -5.82 -2.80 6.84
CA ALA A 33 -5.32 -1.48 6.47
C ALA A 33 -3.79 -1.39 6.58
N PHE A 34 -3.22 -1.94 7.66
CA PHE A 34 -1.77 -2.00 7.83
C PHE A 34 -1.08 -2.79 6.71
N LEU A 35 -1.60 -3.96 6.36
CA LEU A 35 -1.04 -4.78 5.27
C LEU A 35 -1.12 -4.08 3.90
N LEU A 36 -2.20 -3.34 3.63
CA LEU A 36 -2.30 -2.56 2.40
C LEU A 36 -1.27 -1.43 2.33
N VAL A 37 -1.01 -0.74 3.45
CA VAL A 37 0.05 0.28 3.53
C VAL A 37 1.42 -0.35 3.30
N VAL A 38 1.71 -1.49 3.93
CA VAL A 38 2.97 -2.22 3.69
C VAL A 38 3.12 -2.61 2.22
N SER A 39 2.05 -3.13 1.60
CA SER A 39 2.04 -3.47 0.18
C SER A 39 2.32 -2.24 -0.69
N LEU A 40 1.73 -1.08 -0.36
CA LEU A 40 1.99 0.18 -1.05
C LEU A 40 3.47 0.60 -0.95
N LEU A 41 4.07 0.46 0.23
CA LEU A 41 5.49 0.74 0.46
C LEU A 41 6.41 -0.18 -0.35
N LEU A 42 6.09 -1.48 -0.43
CA LEU A 42 6.83 -2.43 -1.23
C LEU A 42 6.75 -2.08 -2.72
N ILE A 43 5.55 -1.77 -3.23
CA ILE A 43 5.35 -1.32 -4.61
C ILE A 43 6.14 -0.03 -4.89
N TYR A 44 6.14 0.91 -3.95
CA TYR A 44 6.91 2.15 -4.07
C TYR A 44 8.42 1.88 -4.13
N ARG A 45 8.93 1.03 -3.25
CA ARG A 45 10.35 0.66 -3.19
C ARG A 45 10.82 -0.06 -4.46
N THR A 46 10.02 -0.98 -4.99
CA THR A 46 10.31 -1.69 -6.25
C THR A 46 10.37 -0.74 -7.43
N LYS A 47 9.43 0.21 -7.54
CA LYS A 47 9.44 1.22 -8.60
C LYS A 47 10.75 2.03 -8.59
N ARG A 48 11.18 2.48 -7.40
CA ARG A 48 12.41 3.29 -7.25
C ARG A 48 13.69 2.52 -7.61
N ARG A 49 13.70 1.20 -7.41
CA ARG A 49 14.85 0.34 -7.76
C ARG A 49 14.97 0.14 -9.27
N SER A 50 13.84 0.02 -9.97
CA SER A 50 13.80 -0.11 -11.44
C SER A 50 14.26 1.17 -12.14
N GLU A 51 13.83 2.34 -11.66
CA GLU A 51 14.25 3.63 -12.21
C GLU A 51 15.74 3.94 -11.94
N GLY A 52 16.29 3.47 -10.81
CA GLY A 52 17.71 3.64 -10.48
C GLY A 52 18.68 2.70 -11.22
N SER A 53 18.19 1.58 -11.75
CA SER A 53 18.98 0.64 -12.58
C SER A 53 19.10 1.07 -14.05
N GLU A 54 18.08 1.75 -14.59
CA GLU A 54 18.11 2.24 -15.99
C GLU A 54 19.08 3.42 -16.17
N THR A 55 19.29 4.26 -15.15
CA THR A 55 20.23 5.40 -15.24
C THR A 55 21.70 4.98 -15.16
N GLN A 56 22.01 3.79 -14.64
CA GLN A 56 23.40 3.29 -14.56
C GLN A 56 23.86 2.55 -15.82
N ALA A 57 22.94 2.03 -16.64
CA ALA A 57 23.29 1.30 -17.86
C ALA A 57 23.78 2.20 -19.00
N TYR A 58 23.46 3.50 -18.98
CA TYR A 58 23.91 4.50 -19.97
C TYR A 58 25.18 5.25 -19.55
N ARG A 59 25.83 4.87 -18.45
CA ARG A 59 27.05 5.52 -17.93
C ARG A 59 28.32 4.65 -18.13
N TYR A 60 28.34 3.78 -19.12
CA TYR A 60 29.54 3.07 -19.55
C TYR A 60 29.73 3.23 -21.06
#